data_AF-A0A821YSH4-F1
#
_entry.id   AF-A0A821YSH4-F1
#
_cell.length_a   1.000
_cell.length_b   1.000
_cell.length_c   1.000
_cell.angle_alpha   90.00
_cell.angle_beta   90.00
_cell.angle_gamma   90.00
#
_symmetry.space_group_name_H-M   'P 1'
#
loop_
_entity.id
_entity.type
_entity.pdbx_description
1 polymer ?
#
loop_
_entity_poly.entity_id
_entity_poly.type
_entity_poly.pdbx_seq_one_letter_code
_entity_poly.pdbx_strand_id
1 'polypeptide(L)'
;MIECNVKVQYQNQSYDLSMIVIYGASPPLLGLQWINIMQLDLNQLIHAQHSVQHSIHKIYTSSKLQASLQKYKNVLNKELGHCTKVQAHIQLKPDAIPKFFKPRPIPFAYLEGV
;
A
#
# COMPACT_ATOMS: atom_id res chain seq x y z
N MET A 1 14.24 18.78 -14.73
CA MET A 1 14.35 17.34 -15.01
C MET A 1 14.85 17.25 -16.44
N ILE A 2 15.99 16.61 -16.66
CA ILE A 2 16.64 16.48 -17.97
C ILE A 2 16.80 14.98 -18.22
N GLU A 3 16.52 14.56 -19.45
CA GLU A 3 16.73 13.19 -19.91
C GLU A 3 18.03 13.14 -20.74
N CYS A 4 18.91 12.18 -20.46
CA CYS A 4 20.16 12.00 -21.20
C CYS A 4 20.47 10.54 -21.47
N ASN A 5 21.01 10.23 -22.65
CA ASN A 5 21.52 8.89 -22.96
C ASN A 5 22.92 8.72 -22.37
N VAL A 6 23.12 7.63 -21.65
CA VAL A 6 24.38 7.30 -20.97
C VAL A 6 24.84 5.89 -21.32
N LYS A 7 26.16 5.73 -21.43
CA LYS A 7 26.80 4.42 -21.54
C LYS A 7 27.05 3.85 -20.17
N VAL A 8 26.56 2.63 -19.96
CA VAL A 8 26.56 1.97 -18.66
C VAL A 8 27.20 0.60 -18.81
N GLN A 9 28.07 0.24 -17.87
CA GLN A 9 28.62 -1.11 -17.78
C GLN A 9 28.12 -1.82 -16.53
N TYR A 10 27.64 -3.04 -16.71
CA TYR A 10 27.18 -3.90 -15.62
C TYR A 10 27.36 -5.37 -15.99
N GLN A 11 27.93 -6.17 -15.09
CA GLN A 11 28.20 -7.61 -15.30
C GLN A 11 28.83 -7.93 -16.66
N ASN A 12 29.89 -7.21 -17.03
CA ASN A 12 30.61 -7.32 -18.32
C ASN A 12 29.76 -7.02 -19.57
N GLN A 13 28.57 -6.46 -19.43
CA GLN A 13 27.73 -6.00 -20.52
C GLN A 13 27.72 -4.47 -20.57
N SER A 14 27.64 -3.92 -21.77
CA SER A 14 27.54 -2.48 -22.01
C SER A 14 26.17 -2.15 -22.59
N TYR A 15 25.55 -1.09 -22.07
CA TYR A 15 24.23 -0.63 -22.49
C TYR A 15 24.26 0.88 -22.77
N ASP A 16 23.49 1.31 -23.76
CA ASP A 16 23.15 2.72 -23.98
C ASP A 16 21.71 2.93 -23.48
N LEU A 17 21.54 3.66 -22.37
CA LEU A 17 20.27 3.79 -21.67
C LEU A 17 19.96 5.24 -21.32
N SER A 18 18.67 5.58 -21.28
CA SER A 18 18.21 6.93 -20.93
C SER A 18 18.12 7.12 -19.42
N MET A 19 18.79 8.13 -18.88
CA MET A 19 18.82 8.50 -17.46
C MET A 19 18.09 9.82 -17.23
N ILE A 20 17.29 9.87 -16.16
CA ILE A 20 16.60 11.10 -15.75
C ILE A 20 17.40 11.77 -14.64
N VAL A 21 17.87 12.99 -14.92
CA VAL A 21 18.57 13.86 -13.98
C VAL A 21 17.58 14.87 -13.39
N ILE A 22 17.48 14.85 -12.06
CA ILE A 22 16.67 15.79 -11.28
C ILE A 22 17.53 16.95 -10.78
N TYR A 23 16.95 18.15 -10.74
CA TYR A 23 17.65 19.33 -10.25
C TYR A 23 17.86 19.21 -8.73
N GLY A 24 19.11 19.34 -8.27
CA GLY A 24 19.50 19.23 -6.86
C GLY A 24 20.57 18.15 -6.64
N ALA A 25 21.01 17.98 -5.39
CA ALA A 25 22.01 16.99 -4.99
C ALA A 25 21.42 15.58 -4.77
N SER A 26 20.35 15.24 -5.50
CA SER A 26 19.71 13.93 -5.39
C SER A 26 20.34 12.94 -6.39
N PRO A 27 20.52 11.67 -6.01
CA PRO A 27 21.01 10.66 -6.93
C PRO A 27 20.13 10.57 -8.19
N PRO A 28 20.72 10.27 -9.37
CA PRO A 28 19.95 10.06 -10.59
C PRO A 28 18.98 8.88 -10.41
N LEU A 29 17.81 8.99 -11.02
CA LEU A 29 16.78 7.95 -10.90
C LEU A 29 16.95 6.89 -11.99
N LEU A 30 17.08 5.64 -11.56
CA LEU A 30 17.03 4.47 -12.43
C LEU A 30 15.59 4.00 -12.57
N GLY A 31 15.07 3.97 -13.79
CA GLY A 31 13.69 3.56 -14.08
C GLY A 31 13.52 2.04 -14.22
N LEU A 32 12.26 1.60 -14.31
CA LEU A 32 11.89 0.20 -14.58
C LEU A 32 12.51 -0.34 -15.89
N GLN A 33 12.70 0.54 -16.88
CA GLN A 33 13.35 0.18 -18.14
C GLN A 33 14.78 -0.36 -17.92
N TRP A 34 15.55 0.24 -17.03
CA TRP A 34 16.92 -0.19 -16.72
C TRP A 34 16.91 -1.55 -16.02
N ILE A 35 16.02 -1.72 -15.05
CA ILE A 35 15.84 -2.98 -14.31
C ILE A 35 15.58 -4.13 -15.29
N ASN A 36 14.70 -3.91 -16.27
CA ASN A 36 14.35 -4.91 -17.26
C ASN A 36 15.48 -5.20 -18.25
N ILE A 37 16.12 -4.15 -18.81
CA ILE A 37 17.15 -4.33 -19.85
C ILE A 37 18.43 -4.95 -19.28
N MET A 38 18.85 -4.50 -18.09
CA MET A 38 20.05 -5.01 -17.42
C MET A 38 19.78 -6.27 -16.59
N GLN A 39 18.52 -6.74 -16.55
CA GLN A 39 18.07 -7.88 -15.75
C GLN A 39 18.58 -7.81 -14.30
N LEU A 40 18.39 -6.66 -13.67
CA LEU A 40 18.89 -6.42 -12.32
C LEU A 40 18.20 -7.37 -11.34
N ASP A 41 18.97 -8.17 -10.61
CA ASP A 41 18.45 -8.93 -9.47
C ASP A 41 18.18 -7.97 -8.31
N LEU A 42 16.98 -7.41 -8.30
CA LEU A 42 16.52 -6.52 -7.24
C LEU A 42 16.55 -7.18 -5.87
N ASN A 43 16.37 -8.51 -5.77
CA ASN A 43 16.45 -9.18 -4.48
C ASN A 43 17.89 -9.05 -3.94
N GLN A 44 18.88 -9.32 -4.78
CA GLN A 44 20.28 -9.12 -4.40
C GLN A 44 20.56 -7.65 -4.06
N LEU A 45 20.18 -6.70 -4.92
CA LEU A 45 20.50 -5.28 -4.73
C LEU A 45 19.83 -4.67 -3.49
N ILE A 46 18.58 -5.04 -3.21
CA ILE A 46 17.81 -4.51 -2.08
C ILE A 46 18.24 -5.18 -0.76
N HIS A 47 18.56 -6.47 -0.78
CA HIS A 47 18.88 -7.23 0.43
C HIS A 47 20.38 -7.35 0.74
N ALA A 48 21.29 -6.96 -0.15
CA ALA A 48 22.74 -7.07 0.07
C ALA A 48 23.30 -6.14 1.16
N GLN A 49 22.65 -5.02 1.47
CA GLN A 49 23.20 -4.02 2.40
C GLN A 49 22.53 -3.98 3.78
N HIS A 50 21.37 -4.62 3.95
CA HIS A 50 20.70 -4.72 5.24
C HIS A 50 20.26 -6.16 5.47
N SER A 51 20.96 -6.84 6.37
CA SER A 51 20.55 -8.07 7.06
C SER A 51 19.33 -7.84 7.97
N VAL A 52 18.39 -6.99 7.58
CA VAL A 52 17.07 -6.94 8.21
C VAL A 52 16.19 -7.87 7.39
N GLN A 53 16.18 -9.13 7.81
CA GLN A 53 15.31 -10.19 7.31
C GLN A 53 13.85 -9.85 7.62
N HIS A 54 13.29 -8.82 6.99
CA HIS A 54 11.84 -8.78 6.76
C HIS A 54 11.59 -9.80 5.67
N SER A 55 11.49 -11.07 6.07
CA SER A 55 11.00 -12.11 5.19
C SER A 55 9.59 -11.69 4.77
N ILE A 56 9.47 -11.18 3.54
CA ILE A 56 8.19 -11.24 2.84
C ILE A 56 7.93 -12.74 2.72
N HIS A 57 7.13 -13.28 3.64
CA HIS A 57 6.74 -14.68 3.65
C HIS A 57 5.87 -14.91 2.41
N LYS A 58 6.53 -15.13 1.28
CA LYS A 58 5.90 -15.55 0.04
C LYS A 58 5.20 -16.89 0.34
N ILE A 59 3.88 -16.89 0.17
CA ILE A 59 3.05 -18.08 0.40
C ILE A 59 3.12 -18.90 -0.88
N TYR A 60 4.08 -19.81 -0.97
CA TYR A 60 4.30 -20.63 -2.16
C TYR A 60 3.38 -21.86 -2.24
N THR A 61 2.63 -22.16 -1.18
CA THR A 61 1.80 -23.38 -1.11
C THR A 61 0.41 -23.11 -0.58
N SER A 62 -0.56 -23.83 -1.15
CA SER A 62 -1.97 -23.79 -0.74
C SER A 62 -2.15 -24.11 0.76
N SER A 63 -1.33 -25.02 1.31
CA SER A 63 -1.35 -25.36 2.74
C SER A 63 -0.96 -24.20 3.65
N LYS A 64 0.07 -23.42 3.29
CA LYS A 64 0.49 -22.22 4.04
C LYS A 64 -0.54 -21.10 3.94
N LEU A 65 -1.21 -20.99 2.79
CA LEU A 65 -2.32 -20.06 2.60
C LEU A 65 -3.49 -20.42 3.52
N GLN A 66 -3.94 -21.68 3.50
CA GLN A 66 -5.02 -22.16 4.36
C GLN A 66 -4.68 -21.97 5.84
N ALA A 67 -3.47 -22.30 6.27
CA ALA A 67 -3.03 -22.07 7.65
C ALA A 67 -3.12 -20.58 8.05
N SER A 68 -2.75 -19.68 7.14
CA SER A 68 -2.83 -18.23 7.36
C SER A 68 -4.29 -17.74 7.43
N LEU A 69 -5.14 -18.20 6.51
CA LEU A 69 -6.57 -17.87 6.52
C LEU A 69 -7.26 -18.37 7.80
N GLN A 70 -6.92 -19.57 8.27
CA GLN A 70 -7.43 -20.09 9.54
C GLN A 70 -6.92 -19.27 10.73
N LYS A 71 -5.62 -18.93 10.75
CA LYS A 71 -5.02 -18.13 11.83
C LYS A 71 -5.68 -16.76 11.98
N TYR A 72 -6.06 -16.12 10.88
CA TYR A 72 -6.66 -14.77 10.86
C TYR A 72 -8.16 -14.77 10.55
N LYS A 73 -8.84 -15.91 10.73
CA LYS A 73 -10.27 -16.08 10.37
C LYS A 73 -11.18 -15.03 11.00
N ASN A 74 -10.88 -14.59 12.22
CA ASN A 74 -11.67 -13.58 12.95
C ASN A 74 -11.55 -12.17 12.36
N VAL A 75 -10.45 -11.86 11.68
CA VAL A 75 -10.24 -10.55 11.01
C VAL A 75 -10.78 -10.58 9.58
N LEU A 76 -10.83 -11.77 8.97
CA LEU A 76 -11.27 -11.99 7.60
C LEU A 76 -12.72 -12.51 7.51
N ASN A 77 -13.47 -12.46 8.62
CA ASN A 77 -14.89 -12.81 8.59
C ASN A 77 -15.68 -11.73 7.83
N LYS A 78 -16.88 -12.07 7.37
CA LYS A 78 -17.76 -11.15 6.63
C LYS A 78 -18.63 -10.28 7.56
N GLU A 79 -18.46 -10.44 8.85
CA GLU A 79 -19.27 -9.76 9.86
C GLU A 79 -18.67 -8.38 10.18
N LEU A 80 -19.50 -7.50 10.77
CA LEU A 80 -19.00 -6.22 11.26
C LEU A 80 -18.14 -6.43 12.51
N GLY A 81 -16.91 -5.90 12.48
CA GLY A 81 -16.05 -5.86 13.65
C GLY A 81 -16.50 -4.82 14.68
N HIS A 82 -16.14 -5.04 15.94
CA HIS A 82 -16.37 -4.08 17.03
C HIS A 82 -15.04 -3.48 17.49
N CYS A 83 -14.88 -2.16 17.35
CA CYS A 83 -13.69 -1.45 17.81
C CYS A 83 -13.77 -1.23 19.34
N THR A 84 -12.97 -1.97 20.11
CA THR A 84 -12.97 -1.88 21.58
C THR A 84 -11.91 -0.91 22.14
N LYS A 85 -10.96 -0.49 21.30
CA LYS A 85 -9.76 0.23 21.76
C LYS A 85 -9.94 1.74 21.82
N VAL A 86 -10.90 2.28 21.08
CA VAL A 86 -11.11 3.72 20.95
C VAL A 86 -12.60 4.01 21.04
N GLN A 87 -12.94 4.97 21.87
CA GLN A 87 -14.28 5.52 21.94
C GLN A 87 -14.37 6.75 21.04
N ALA A 88 -15.33 6.77 20.12
CA ALA A 88 -15.62 7.95 19.34
C ALA A 88 -16.14 9.07 20.26
N HIS A 89 -15.56 10.26 20.15
CA HIS A 89 -15.99 11.44 20.87
C HIS A 89 -16.26 12.57 19.88
N ILE A 90 -17.48 13.10 19.89
CA ILE A 90 -17.88 14.23 19.04
C ILE A 90 -17.77 15.50 19.88
N GLN A 91 -16.82 16.36 19.53
CA GLN A 91 -16.68 17.68 20.14
C GLN A 91 -17.70 18.65 19.54
N LEU A 92 -18.54 19.22 20.40
CA LEU A 92 -19.50 20.25 20.01
C LEU A 92 -18.86 21.64 20.17
N LYS A 93 -19.35 22.60 19.40
CA LYS A 93 -19.05 24.02 19.65
C LYS A 93 -19.61 24.41 21.02
N PRO A 94 -18.97 25.35 21.76
CA PRO A 94 -19.40 25.74 23.10
C PRO A 94 -20.88 26.13 23.19
N ASP A 95 -21.39 26.83 22.16
CA ASP A 95 -22.77 27.33 22.11
C ASP A 95 -23.72 26.41 21.32
N ALA A 96 -23.40 25.12 21.21
CA ALA A 96 -24.25 24.17 20.50
C ALA A 96 -25.55 23.91 21.28
N ILE A 97 -26.69 24.14 20.61
CA ILE A 97 -28.02 23.90 21.18
C ILE A 97 -28.60 22.61 20.58
N PRO A 98 -29.06 21.64 21.39
CA PRO A 98 -29.74 20.46 20.91
C PRO A 98 -30.98 20.83 20.08
N LYS A 99 -31.12 20.22 18.90
CA LYS A 99 -32.28 20.42 18.03
C LYS A 99 -33.06 19.13 17.92
N PHE A 100 -34.35 19.20 18.23
CA PHE A 100 -35.29 18.10 18.06
C PHE A 100 -36.05 18.31 16.74
N PHE A 101 -35.90 17.36 15.83
CA PHE A 101 -36.59 17.38 14.54
C PHE A 101 -37.68 16.31 14.53
N LYS A 102 -38.84 16.62 13.95
CA LYS A 102 -39.83 15.59 13.63
C LYS A 102 -39.21 14.58 12.65
N PRO A 103 -39.47 13.27 12.78
CA PRO A 103 -39.05 12.29 11.79
C PRO A 103 -39.49 12.72 10.39
N ARG A 104 -38.64 12.48 9.39
CA ARG A 104 -39.00 12.71 7.99
C ARG A 104 -40.17 11.79 7.64
N PRO A 105 -41.21 12.26 6.93
CA PRO A 105 -42.24 11.36 6.42
C PRO A 105 -41.57 10.40 5.42
N ILE A 106 -41.62 9.10 5.72
CA ILE A 106 -41.08 8.05 4.86
C ILE A 106 -42.21 7.57 3.96
N PRO A 107 -42.03 7.55 2.61
CA PRO A 107 -43.03 6.99 1.72
C PRO A 107 -43.31 5.52 2.07
N PHE A 108 -44.58 5.09 1.95
CA PHE A 108 -45.00 3.73 2.32
C PHE A 108 -44.12 2.63 1.70
N ALA A 109 -43.67 2.82 0.46
CA ALA A 109 -42.80 1.90 -0.26
C ALA A 109 -41.43 1.63 0.41
N TYR A 110 -40.99 2.46 1.34
CA TYR A 110 -39.71 2.32 2.05
C TYR A 110 -39.86 1.87 3.51
N LEU A 111 -41.08 1.67 4.02
CA LEU A 111 -41.29 1.33 5.43
C LEU A 111 -40.70 -0.04 5.81
N GLU A 112 -40.64 -0.99 4.88
CA GLU A 112 -40.10 -2.33 5.16
C GLU A 112 -38.55 -2.38 5.17
N GLY A 113 -37.88 -1.35 4.66
CA GLY A 113 -36.43 -1.33 4.47
C GLY A 113 -35.67 -0.38 5.40
N VAL A 114 -36.35 0.24 6.38
CA VAL A 114 -35.79 1.21 7.33
C VAL A 114 -35.78 0.63 8.73
#